data_AF-A0AAV7L2R2-F1
#
_entry.id   AF-A0AAV7L2R2-F1
#
_cell.length_a   1.000
_cell.length_b   1.000
_cell.length_c   1.000
_cell.angle_alpha   90.00
_cell.angle_beta   90.00
_cell.angle_gamma   90.00
#
_symmetry.space_group_name_H-M   'P 1'
#
loop_
_entity.id
_entity.type
_entity.pdbx_description
1 polymer ?
#
loop_
_entity_poly.entity_id
_entity_poly.type
_entity_poly.pdbx_seq_one_letter_code
_entity_poly.pdbx_strand_id
1 'polypeptide(L)' 'MALAVGNLDTIELPMVPAEERRTLEVVIMLEVDQTAIGNLKAGKTPGPNGLPAEFLNRYSRLLIPYLLDLCREAQD' A
#
# COMPACT_ATOMS: atom_id res chain seq x y z
N MET A 1 -27.30 29.10 -9.08
CA MET A 1 -28.31 28.46 -8.20
C MET A 1 -28.69 27.15 -8.84
N ALA A 2 -28.48 25.96 -8.30
CA ALA A 2 -27.78 25.50 -7.11
C ALA A 2 -27.18 24.13 -7.52
N LEU A 3 -25.94 23.85 -7.09
CA LEU A 3 -25.33 22.53 -7.28
C LEU A 3 -26.15 21.55 -6.44
N ALA A 4 -26.64 20.48 -7.06
CA ALA A 4 -27.30 19.39 -6.36
C ALA A 4 -26.31 18.78 -5.38
N VAL A 5 -26.40 19.16 -4.11
CA VAL A 5 -25.73 18.48 -3.00
C VAL A 5 -26.47 17.16 -2.85
N GLY A 6 -26.00 16.15 -3.58
CA GLY A 6 -26.49 14.77 -3.44
C GLY A 6 -26.21 14.32 -2.01
N ASN A 7 -27.29 14.09 -1.27
CA ASN A 7 -27.22 13.69 0.12
C ASN A 7 -26.50 12.34 0.22
N LEU A 8 -25.39 12.28 0.96
CA LEU A 8 -24.61 11.04 1.14
C LEU A 8 -25.45 9.92 1.77
N ASP A 9 -26.54 10.28 2.45
CA ASP A 9 -27.48 9.38 3.12
C ASP A 9 -28.27 8.47 2.16
N THR A 10 -28.32 8.78 0.85
CA THR A 10 -29.04 7.98 -0.14
C THR A 10 -28.13 7.17 -1.06
N ILE A 11 -26.82 7.23 -0.86
CA ILE A 11 -25.86 6.45 -1.64
C ILE A 11 -25.70 5.08 -0.97
N GLU A 12 -26.30 4.05 -1.57
CA GLU A 12 -25.96 2.68 -1.20
C GLU A 12 -24.52 2.41 -1.60
N LEU A 13 -23.62 2.32 -0.62
CA LEU A 13 -22.24 1.94 -0.86
C LEU A 13 -22.22 0.49 -1.37
N PRO A 14 -21.58 0.21 -2.52
CA PRO A 14 -21.47 -1.15 -3.01
C PRO A 14 -20.77 -2.00 -1.96
N MET A 15 -21.49 -2.99 -1.44
CA MET A 15 -20.97 -3.88 -0.42
C MET A 15 -20.02 -4.87 -1.08
N VAL A 16 -18.74 -4.78 -0.74
CA VAL A 16 -17.72 -5.72 -1.23
C VAL A 16 -18.08 -7.13 -0.76
N PRO A 17 -18.27 -8.11 -1.67
CA PRO A 17 -18.53 -9.49 -1.32
C PRO A 17 -17.46 -10.05 -0.38
N ALA A 18 -17.84 -10.93 0.56
CA ALA A 18 -16.90 -11.49 1.54
C ALA A 18 -15.69 -12.21 0.90
N GLU A 19 -15.89 -12.81 -0.27
CA GLU A 19 -14.82 -13.43 -1.05
C GLU A 19 -13.83 -12.40 -1.62
N GLU A 20 -14.30 -11.20 -1.99
CA GLU A 20 -13.45 -10.11 -2.49
C GLU A 20 -12.75 -9.35 -1.36
N ARG A 21 -13.30 -9.36 -0.14
CA ARG A 21 -12.63 -8.79 1.05
C ARG A 21 -11.30 -9.47 1.32
N ARG A 22 -11.21 -10.79 1.22
CA ARG A 22 -9.96 -11.54 1.39
C ARG A 22 -8.94 -11.23 0.30
N THR A 23 -9.41 -10.88 -0.90
CA THR A 23 -8.57 -10.46 -2.03
C THR A 23 -8.14 -8.99 -1.92
N LEU A 24 -8.90 -8.15 -1.19
CA LEU A 24 -8.56 -6.76 -0.87
C LEU A 24 -7.64 -6.66 0.34
N GLU A 25 -7.80 -7.55 1.30
CA GLU A 25 -6.81 -7.93 2.31
C GLU A 25 -5.69 -8.72 1.63
N VAL A 26 -5.13 -8.19 0.54
CA VAL A 26 -3.92 -8.73 -0.08
C VAL A 26 -2.91 -8.83 1.04
N VAL A 27 -2.72 -10.05 1.53
CA VAL A 27 -1.63 -10.44 2.39
C VAL A 27 -0.40 -9.86 1.73
N ILE A 28 0.25 -8.89 2.36
CA ILE A 28 1.49 -8.36 1.84
C ILE A 28 2.48 -9.53 1.91
N MET A 29 2.61 -10.23 0.78
CA MET A 29 3.49 -11.37 0.66
C MET A 29 4.90 -10.83 0.43
N LEU A 30 5.87 -11.39 1.15
CA LEU A 30 7.30 -11.08 1.03
C LEU A 30 7.77 -10.98 -0.44
N GLU A 31 7.18 -11.78 -1.33
CA GLU A 31 7.51 -11.83 -2.76
C GLU A 31 7.05 -10.57 -3.53
N VAL A 32 5.90 -9.99 -3.17
CA VAL A 32 5.37 -8.76 -3.78
C VAL A 32 6.26 -7.57 -3.43
N ASP A 33 6.73 -7.49 -2.18
CA ASP A 33 7.59 -6.40 -1.71
C ASP A 33 9.02 -6.48 -2.24
N GLN A 34 9.59 -7.68 -2.35
CA GLN A 34 10.90 -7.85 -2.98
C GLN A 34 10.87 -7.41 -4.44
N THR A 35 9.78 -7.72 -5.15
CA THR A 35 9.56 -7.30 -6.52
C THR A 35 9.35 -5.78 -6.61
N ALA A 36 8.60 -5.19 -5.68
CA ALA A 36 8.33 -3.76 -5.64
C ALA A 36 9.61 -2.94 -5.40
N ILE A 37 10.44 -3.33 -4.42
CA ILE A 37 11.71 -2.64 -4.14
C ILE A 37 12.72 -2.88 -5.29
N GLY A 38 12.79 -4.11 -5.82
CA GLY A 38 13.67 -4.45 -6.94
C GLY A 38 13.39 -3.68 -8.23
N ASN A 39 12.13 -3.25 -8.43
CA ASN A 39 11.72 -2.45 -9.59
C ASN A 39 12.00 -0.95 -9.43
N LEU A 40 12.50 -0.50 -8.28
CA LEU A 40 12.85 0.91 -8.07
C LEU A 40 14.04 1.29 -8.95
N LYS A 41 13.84 2.25 -9.84
CA LYS A 41 14.91 2.79 -10.69
C LYS A 41 15.87 3.64 -9.85
N ALA A 42 17.15 3.29 -9.90
CA ALA A 42 18.25 4.07 -9.36
C ALA A 42 18.35 5.47 -9.99
N GLY A 43 19.00 6.40 -9.29
CA GLY A 43 19.27 7.76 -9.77
C GLY A 43 18.06 8.70 -9.79
N LYS A 44 16.93 8.29 -9.21
CA LYS A 44 15.77 9.17 -9.01
C LYS A 44 15.92 10.01 -7.75
N THR A 45 15.34 11.20 -7.77
CA THR A 45 15.22 12.04 -6.58
C THR A 45 14.48 11.27 -5.48
N PRO A 46 15.02 11.23 -4.25
CA PRO A 46 14.34 10.60 -3.12
C PRO A 46 12.95 11.19 -2.88
N GLY A 47 12.06 10.36 -2.34
CA GLY A 47 10.73 10.81 -1.91
C GLY A 47 10.79 11.72 -0.67
N PRO A 48 9.64 12.09 -0.10
CA PRO A 48 9.56 12.93 1.10
C PRO A 48 10.30 12.37 2.31
N ASN A 49 10.52 11.05 2.35
CA ASN A 49 11.30 10.37 3.39
C ASN A 49 12.82 10.53 3.22
N GLY A 50 13.30 11.11 2.11
CA GLY A 50 14.72 11.33 1.83
C GLY A 50 15.50 10.05 1.50
N LEU A 51 14.87 8.87 1.43
CA LEU A 51 15.56 7.61 1.18
C LEU A 51 15.70 7.35 -0.33
N PRO A 52 16.92 7.15 -0.83
CA PRO A 52 17.14 6.85 -2.25
C PRO A 52 16.81 5.38 -2.57
N ALA A 53 16.50 5.08 -3.84
CA ALA A 53 16.14 3.73 -4.28
C ALA A 53 17.25 2.70 -4.02
N GLU A 54 18.51 3.13 -4.05
CA GLU A 54 19.70 2.34 -3.77
C GLU A 54 19.76 1.89 -2.32
N PHE A 55 19.31 2.75 -1.39
CA PHE A 55 19.21 2.40 0.02
C PHE A 55 18.16 1.31 0.23
N LEU A 56 16.97 1.50 -0.34
CA LEU A 56 15.88 0.53 -0.24
C LEU A 56 16.27 -0.82 -0.84
N ASN A 57 16.91 -0.82 -2.01
CA ASN A 57 17.42 -2.05 -2.62
C ASN A 57 18.48 -2.74 -1.76
N ARG A 58 19.46 -1.98 -1.24
CA ARG A 58 20.56 -2.52 -0.43
C ARG A 58 20.07 -3.16 0.88
N TYR A 59 19.09 -2.55 1.52
CA TYR A 59 18.60 -2.98 2.84
C TYR A 59 17.26 -3.70 2.78
N SER A 60 16.71 -3.96 1.59
CA SER A 60 15.43 -4.63 1.35
C SER A 60 15.24 -5.89 2.21
N ARG A 61 16.23 -6.78 2.25
CA ARG A 61 16.18 -8.02 3.04
C ARG A 61 15.98 -7.79 4.54
N LEU A 62 16.50 -6.67 5.05
CA LEU A 62 16.32 -6.29 6.45
C LEU A 62 15.02 -5.52 6.64
N LEU A 63 14.67 -4.61 5.74
CA LEU A 63 13.52 -3.71 5.86
C LEU A 63 12.18 -4.42 5.68
N ILE A 64 12.07 -5.32 4.71
CA ILE A 64 10.78 -5.93 4.33
C ILE A 64 10.14 -6.66 5.52
N PRO A 65 10.82 -7.52 6.30
CA PRO A 65 10.20 -8.16 7.46
C PRO A 65 9.59 -7.17 8.46
N TYR A 66 10.31 -6.08 8.79
CA TYR A 66 9.80 -5.07 9.71
C TYR A 66 8.61 -4.29 9.14
N LEU A 67 8.65 -3.93 7.86
CA LEU A 67 7.55 -3.22 7.20
C LEU A 67 6.29 -4.09 7.16
N LEU A 68 6.45 -5.40 6.93
CA LEU A 68 5.34 -6.35 6.95
C LEU A 68 4.70 -6.47 8.32
N ASP A 69 5.50 -6.55 9.37
CA ASP A 69 4.98 -6.63 10.74
C ASP A 69 4.24 -5.35 11.12
N LEU A 70 4.77 -4.18 10.76
CA LEU A 70 4.10 -2.89 10.92
C LEU A 70 2.77 -2.82 10.17
N CYS A 71 2.73 -3.30 8.93
CA CYS A 71 1.50 -3.31 8.15
C CYS A 71 0.44 -4.23 8.75
N ARG A 72 0.83 -5.38 9.32
CA ARG A 72 -0.08 -6.27 10.04
C ARG A 72 -0.62 -5.62 11.30
N GLU A 73 0.24 -4.99 12.09
CA GLU A 73 -0.16 -4.28 13.32
C GLU A 73 -1.12 -3.12 13.03
N ALA A 74 -0.93 -2.40 11.91
CA ALA A 74 -1.83 -1.32 11.50
C ALA A 74 -3.19 -1.80 10.96
N GLN A 75 -3.34 -3.09 10.68
CA GLN A 75 -4.58 -3.71 10.19
C GLN A 75 -5.42 -4.36 11.30
N ASP A 76 -4.84 -4.56 12.49
CA ASP A 76 -5.53 -5.01 13.72
C ASP A 76 -6.21 -3.84 14.46
#